data_AF-A0A2V5KAR3-F1
#
_entry.id   AF-A0A2V5KAR3-F1
#
_cell.length_a   1.000
_cell.length_b   1.000
_cell.length_c   1.000
_cell.angle_alpha   90.00
_cell.angle_beta   90.00
_cell.angle_gamma   90.00
#
_symmetry.space_group_name_H-M   'P 1'
#
loop_
_entity.id
_entity.type
_entity.pdbx_description
1 polymer ?
#
loop_
_entity_poly.entity_id
_entity_poly.type
_entity_poly.pdbx_seq_one_letter_code
_entity_poly.pdbx_strand_id
1 'polypeptide(L)' 'MEIGVVALLLALIAFAAIATVWIGNSKQNKEGNPEYDQRTGKNTIRLTVFYVVAAVVACVALIWYVTG' A
#
# COMPACT_ATOMS: atom_id res chain seq x y z
N MET A 1 27.86 -8.47 1.33
CA MET A 1 27.53 -7.15 1.92
C MET A 1 26.22 -6.61 1.36
N GLU A 2 25.99 -6.64 0.04
CA GLU A 2 24.76 -6.14 -0.59
C GLU A 2 23.47 -6.85 -0.15
N ILE A 3 23.46 -8.18 -0.13
CA ILE A 3 22.27 -8.96 0.32
C ILE A 3 21.90 -8.66 1.77
N GLY A 4 22.88 -8.41 2.65
CA GLY A 4 22.65 -8.09 4.06
C GLY A 4 21.99 -6.72 4.24
N VAL A 5 22.42 -5.73 3.45
CA VAL A 5 21.82 -4.38 3.45
C VAL A 5 20.39 -4.45 2.91
N VAL A 6 20.16 -5.17 1.82
CA VAL A 6 18.81 -5.36 1.25
C VAL A 6 17.87 -6.04 2.26
N ALA A 7 18.33 -7.12 2.92
CA ALA A 7 17.54 -7.80 3.94
C ALA A 7 17.19 -6.90 5.13
N LEU A 8 18.15 -6.09 5.59
CA LEU A 8 17.92 -5.12 6.67
C LEU A 8 16.90 -4.05 6.26
N LEU A 9 17.02 -3.49 5.05
CA LEU A 9 16.06 -2.50 4.54
C LEU A 9 14.66 -3.09 4.43
N LEU A 10 14.52 -4.32 3.92
CA LEU A 10 13.22 -4.99 3.85
C LEU A 10 12.63 -5.21 5.26
N ALA A 11 13.44 -5.60 6.24
CA ALA A 11 12.98 -5.76 7.62
C ALA A 11 12.50 -4.43 8.22
N LEU A 12 13.24 -3.35 8.01
CA LEU A 12 12.86 -2.01 8.48
C LEU A 12 11.58 -1.50 7.81
N ILE A 13 11.44 -1.70 6.49
CA ILE A 13 10.23 -1.32 5.74
C ILE A 13 9.03 -2.12 6.25
N ALA A 14 9.17 -3.43 6.44
CA ALA A 14 8.10 -4.27 6.95
C ALA A 14 7.68 -3.84 8.37
N PHE A 15 8.65 -3.58 9.25
CA PHE A 15 8.38 -3.10 10.61
C PHE A 15 7.66 -1.74 10.60
N ALA A 16 8.15 -0.79 9.79
CA ALA A 16 7.53 0.54 9.65
C ALA A 16 6.09 0.42 9.14
N ALA A 17 5.84 -0.40 8.12
CA ALA A 17 4.51 -0.63 7.58
C ALA A 17 3.55 -1.19 8.64
N ILE A 18 3.98 -2.20 9.40
CA ILE A 18 3.18 -2.79 10.49
C ILE A 18 2.89 -1.72 11.56
N ALA A 19 3.89 -0.96 11.99
CA ALA A 19 3.72 0.09 12.99
C ALA A 19 2.74 1.18 12.53
N THR A 20 2.83 1.63 11.27
CA THR A 20 1.91 2.63 10.70
C THR A 20 0.47 2.11 10.68
N VAL A 21 0.25 0.86 10.24
CA VAL A 21 -1.08 0.25 10.22
C VAL A 21 -1.63 0.06 11.62
N TRP A 22 -0.79 -0.35 12.58
CA TRP A 22 -1.23 -0.58 13.96
C TRP A 22 -1.60 0.71 14.68
N ILE A 23 -0.78 1.77 14.55
CA ILE A 23 -1.06 3.09 15.12
C ILE A 23 -2.32 3.69 14.49
N GLY A 24 -2.46 3.60 13.16
CA GLY A 24 -3.64 4.09 12.44
C GLY A 24 -4.94 3.37 12.82
N ASN A 25 -4.87 2.11 13.24
CA ASN A 25 -6.02 1.34 13.74
C ASN A 25 -6.18 1.37 15.26
N SER A 26 -5.30 2.07 15.99
CA SER A 26 -5.36 2.12 17.46
C SER A 26 -6.66 2.78 17.94
N LYS A 27 -7.12 2.35 19.12
CA LYS A 27 -8.37 2.84 19.72
C LYS A 27 -8.36 4.37 19.90
N GLN A 28 -7.21 4.93 20.29
CA GLN A 28 -7.03 6.38 20.41
C GLN A 28 -7.18 7.12 19.07
N ASN A 29 -6.69 6.55 17.96
CA ASN A 29 -6.88 7.15 16.63
C ASN A 29 -8.36 7.12 16.19
N LYS A 30 -9.05 6.01 16.50
CA LYS A 30 -10.49 5.85 16.19
C LYS A 30 -11.38 6.76 17.03
N GLU A 31 -11.05 6.96 18.30
CA GLU A 31 -11.79 7.85 19.21
C GLU A 31 -11.57 9.33 18.89
N GLY A 32 -10.35 9.71 18.47
CA GLY A 32 -10.03 11.10 18.10
C GLY A 32 -10.58 11.53 16.73
N ASN A 33 -10.83 10.59 15.82
CA ASN A 33 -11.44 10.88 14.52
C ASN A 33 -12.28 9.69 14.01
N PRO A 34 -13.49 9.47 14.55
CA PRO A 34 -14.34 8.35 14.16
C PRO A 34 -14.80 8.40 12.69
N GLU A 35 -14.77 9.59 12.07
CA GLU A 35 -15.09 9.76 10.65
C GLU A 35 -13.94 9.34 9.72
N TYR A 36 -12.71 9.29 10.24
CA TYR A 36 -11.55 8.76 9.53
C TYR A 36 -11.72 7.28 9.20
N ASP A 37 -12.21 6.46 10.14
CA ASP A 37 -12.44 5.03 9.90
C ASP A 37 -13.50 4.81 8.80
N GLN A 38 -14.58 5.60 8.81
CA GLN A 38 -15.63 5.53 7.78
C GLN A 38 -15.13 5.91 6.38
N ARG A 39 -14.24 6.91 6.30
CA ARG A 39 -13.68 7.39 5.02
C ARG A 39 -12.50 6.54 4.56
N THR A 40 -11.72 5.95 5.48
CA THR A 40 -10.56 5.11 5.17
C THR A 40 -10.97 3.88 4.38
N GLY A 41 -12.05 3.19 4.76
CA GLY A 41 -12.56 2.05 3.98
C GLY A 41 -12.89 2.43 2.53
N LYS A 42 -13.65 3.53 2.34
CA LYS A 42 -14.03 4.02 1.01
C LYS A 42 -12.82 4.51 0.19
N ASN A 43 -11.87 5.19 0.84
CA ASN A 43 -10.66 5.67 0.19
C ASN A 43 -9.73 4.52 -0.20
N THR A 44 -9.56 3.52 0.65
CA THR A 44 -8.77 2.32 0.35
C THR A 44 -9.36 1.57 -0.84
N ILE A 45 -10.68 1.35 -0.87
CA ILE A 45 -11.34 0.71 -2.01
C ILE A 45 -11.11 1.51 -3.31
N ARG A 46 -11.28 2.84 -3.27
CA ARG A 46 -11.00 3.70 -4.44
C ARG A 46 -9.53 3.58 -4.88
N LEU A 47 -8.60 3.60 -3.95
CA LEU A 47 -7.17 3.51 -4.24
C LEU A 47 -6.80 2.13 -4.82
N THR A 48 -7.37 1.05 -4.28
CA THR A 48 -7.21 -0.31 -4.83
C THR A 48 -7.72 -0.39 -6.26
N VAL A 49 -8.89 0.22 -6.56
CA VAL A 49 -9.40 0.26 -7.94
C VAL A 49 -8.43 0.97 -8.88
N PHE A 50 -7.88 2.13 -8.49
CA PHE A 50 -6.88 2.82 -9.30
C PHE A 50 -5.64 1.96 -9.55
N TYR A 51 -5.15 1.25 -8.54
CA TYR A 51 -3.97 0.38 -8.67
C TYR A 51 -4.24 -0.81 -9.60
N VAL A 52 -5.42 -1.43 -9.50
CA VAL A 52 -5.82 -2.53 -10.40
C VAL A 52 -5.92 -2.03 -11.85
N VAL A 53 -6.59 -0.89 -12.09
CA VAL A 53 -6.71 -0.32 -13.43
C VAL A 53 -5.34 0.01 -14.00
N ALA A 54 -4.48 0.67 -13.23
CA ALA A 54 -3.12 1.01 -13.66
C ALA A 54 -2.30 -0.24 -13.98
N ALA A 55 -2.39 -1.30 -13.16
CA ALA A 55 -1.71 -2.56 -13.40
C ALA A 55 -2.18 -3.23 -14.70
N VAL A 56 -3.50 -3.26 -14.95
CA VAL A 56 -4.06 -3.81 -16.20
C VAL A 56 -3.55 -3.02 -17.41
N VAL A 57 -3.60 -1.69 -17.36
CA VAL A 57 -3.10 -0.82 -18.45
C VAL A 57 -1.61 -1.05 -18.69
N ALA A 58 -0.80 -1.13 -17.62
CA ALA A 58 0.63 -1.39 -17.73
C ALA A 58 0.91 -2.76 -18.37
N CYS A 59 0.18 -3.81 -17.98
CA CYS A 59 0.31 -5.13 -18.59
C CYS A 59 -0.05 -5.12 -20.08
N VAL A 60 -1.16 -4.48 -20.46
CA VAL A 60 -1.57 -4.35 -21.86
C VAL A 60 -0.52 -3.60 -22.68
N ALA A 61 -0.02 -2.46 -22.16
CA ALA A 61 1.02 -1.68 -22.81
C ALA A 61 2.32 -2.46 -22.96
N LEU A 62 2.71 -3.24 -21.94
CA LEU A 62 3.90 -4.09 -22.00
C LEU A 62 3.75 -5.22 -23.03
N ILE A 63 2.60 -5.91 -23.04
CA ILE A 63 2.32 -6.93 -24.03
C ILE A 63 2.39 -6.32 -25.44
N TRP A 64 1.77 -5.16 -25.65
CA TRP A 64 1.82 -4.48 -26.93
C TRP A 64 3.25 -4.10 -27.34
N TYR A 65 4.04 -3.53 -26.43
CA TYR A 65 5.44 -3.17 -26.69
C TYR A 65 6.32 -4.38 -27.05
N VAL A 66 6.03 -5.56 -26.50
CA VAL A 66 6.81 -6.78 -26.77
C VAL A 66 6.34 -7.52 -28.02
N THR A 67 5.06 -7.39 -28.39
CA THR A 67 4.45 -8.17 -29.49
C THR A 67 4.20 -7.37 -30.77
N GLY A 68 4.18 -6.04 -30.69
CA GLY A 68 4.08 -5.12 -31.82
C GLY A 68 5.42 -4.53 -32.19
#